data_AF-W6PZB6-F1
#
_entry.id   AF-W6PZB6-F1
#
_cell.length_a   1.000
_cell.length_b   1.000
_cell.length_c   1.000
_cell.angle_alpha   90.00
_cell.angle_beta   90.00
_cell.angle_gamma   90.00
#
_symmetry.space_group_name_H-M   'P 1'
#
loop_
_entity.id
_entity.type
_entity.pdbx_description
1 polymer ?
#
loop_
_entity_poly.entity_id
_entity_poly.type
_entity_poly.pdbx_seq_one_letter_code
_entity_poly.pdbx_strand_id
1 'polypeptide(L)'
;MLESAEDANPCSGLSAKGSAPIRLHTVRIWFPHNGLQLTDDIKRKGLEGVVFDAIGLQDLGAQHQAQDGHRNKNGAYLVDLAVLETGISRVWGNYRIPEFIPLSSNDPIILQQPVEDLNSKKALYYQRLHSKCLQEYKKRQQLAEALGYAMQGTLRDWYDGYLQDIGNRLKELGYR
;
A
#
# COMPACT_ATOMS: atom_id res chain seq x y z
N MET A 1 41.87 -7.43 -59.76
CA MET A 1 42.56 -6.40 -58.97
C MET A 1 41.47 -5.63 -58.24
N LEU A 2 41.47 -5.77 -56.91
CA LEU A 2 40.60 -5.19 -55.85
C LEU A 2 39.08 -5.40 -55.96
N GLU A 3 38.37 -6.08 -55.04
CA GLU A 3 38.14 -5.96 -53.57
C GLU A 3 36.83 -5.24 -53.22
N SER A 4 35.95 -5.98 -52.50
CA SER A 4 34.99 -5.61 -51.43
C SER A 4 33.99 -4.44 -51.65
N ALA A 5 32.77 -4.42 -51.12
CA ALA A 5 32.25 -5.06 -49.92
C ALA A 5 30.71 -5.27 -49.99
N GLU A 6 30.26 -6.25 -49.20
CA GLU A 6 28.89 -6.39 -48.69
C GLU A 6 28.41 -5.11 -48.01
N ASP A 7 27.12 -4.80 -48.13
CA ASP A 7 26.40 -4.14 -47.05
C ASP A 7 25.08 -4.86 -46.81
N ALA A 8 25.07 -5.60 -45.70
CA ALA A 8 23.91 -6.22 -45.11
C ALA A 8 23.40 -5.34 -43.96
N ASN A 9 22.09 -5.46 -43.75
CA ASN A 9 21.39 -5.33 -42.47
C ASN A 9 20.96 -3.90 -42.02
N PRO A 10 20.04 -3.75 -41.04
CA PRO A 10 18.95 -4.63 -40.61
C PRO A 10 17.58 -3.93 -40.52
N CYS A 11 16.54 -4.75 -40.63
CA CYS A 11 15.43 -4.86 -39.67
C CYS A 11 15.29 -3.68 -38.68
N SER A 12 14.22 -2.90 -38.85
CA SER A 12 13.75 -1.92 -37.87
C SER A 12 13.46 -2.60 -36.54
N GLY A 13 14.50 -2.69 -35.71
CA GLY A 13 14.37 -2.96 -34.28
C GLY A 13 13.61 -1.80 -33.68
N LEU A 14 12.30 -1.98 -33.48
CA LEU A 14 11.53 -1.22 -32.53
C LEU A 14 12.22 -1.40 -31.18
N SER A 15 13.10 -0.46 -30.87
CA SER A 15 13.64 -0.26 -29.54
C SER A 15 12.43 -0.13 -28.63
N ALA A 16 12.15 -1.19 -27.86
CA ALA A 16 11.24 -1.16 -26.75
C ALA A 16 11.78 -0.09 -25.81
N LYS A 17 11.27 1.14 -25.97
CA LYS A 17 11.50 2.26 -25.07
C LYS A 17 11.35 1.71 -23.66
N GLY A 18 12.43 1.81 -22.88
CA GLY A 18 12.49 1.32 -21.51
C GLY A 18 11.27 1.81 -20.75
N SER A 19 10.31 0.90 -20.55
CA SER A 19 9.22 1.16 -19.63
C SER A 19 9.88 1.34 -18.27
N ALA A 20 9.56 2.46 -17.60
CA ALA A 20 9.89 2.59 -16.19
C ALA A 20 9.40 1.31 -15.47
N PRO A 21 10.16 0.81 -14.49
CA PRO A 21 9.75 -0.38 -13.74
C PRO A 21 8.36 -0.13 -13.16
N ILE A 22 7.50 -1.13 -13.27
CA ILE A 22 6.15 -1.07 -12.72
C ILE A 22 6.26 -0.89 -11.20
N ARG A 23 5.77 0.25 -10.70
CA ARG A 23 5.82 0.58 -9.27
C ARG A 23 4.41 0.60 -8.67
N LEU A 24 4.30 0.00 -7.49
CA LEU A 24 3.12 0.11 -6.64
C LEU A 24 3.33 1.22 -5.62
N HIS A 25 2.27 1.96 -5.34
CA HIS A 25 2.22 3.03 -4.36
C HIS A 25 1.22 2.66 -3.26
N THR A 26 1.51 3.11 -2.04
CA THR A 26 0.57 3.01 -0.93
C THR A 26 -0.49 4.10 -1.06
N VAL A 27 -1.75 3.68 -1.21
CA VAL A 27 -2.91 4.59 -1.24
C VAL A 27 -3.80 4.30 -0.05
N ARG A 28 -3.92 5.26 0.88
CA ARG A 28 -4.82 5.14 2.03
C ARG A 28 -6.24 5.55 1.64
N ILE A 29 -7.23 4.75 2.03
CA ILE A 29 -8.65 5.00 1.80
C ILE A 29 -9.47 4.77 3.07
N TRP A 30 -10.68 5.34 3.11
CA TRP A 30 -11.74 4.90 4.00
C TRP A 30 -12.58 3.82 3.33
N PHE A 31 -12.65 2.63 3.94
CA PHE A 31 -13.53 1.54 3.51
C PHE A 31 -14.72 1.39 4.48
N PRO A 32 -15.97 1.40 4.00
CA PRO A 32 -17.16 1.32 4.86
C PRO A 32 -17.36 -0.07 5.46
N HIS A 33 -17.84 -0.17 6.71
CA HIS A 33 -18.41 -1.43 7.23
C HIS A 33 -19.81 -1.63 6.65
N ASN A 34 -19.89 -2.21 5.45
CA ASN A 34 -21.15 -2.53 4.76
C ASN A 34 -21.37 -4.05 4.59
N GLY A 35 -20.59 -4.87 5.32
CA GLY A 35 -20.65 -6.33 5.23
C GLY A 35 -20.01 -6.92 3.96
N LEU A 36 -19.54 -6.09 3.02
CA LEU A 36 -18.78 -6.55 1.86
C LEU A 36 -17.31 -6.73 2.22
N GLN A 37 -16.70 -7.80 1.71
CA GLN A 37 -15.26 -7.93 1.74
C GLN A 37 -14.63 -6.93 0.77
N LEU A 38 -13.54 -6.29 1.19
CA LEU A 38 -12.81 -5.31 0.38
C LEU A 38 -12.44 -5.88 -1.01
N THR A 39 -12.01 -7.14 -1.06
CA THR A 39 -11.66 -7.82 -2.31
C THR A 39 -12.85 -7.86 -3.28
N ASP A 40 -14.06 -8.10 -2.79
CA ASP A 40 -15.26 -8.15 -3.63
C ASP A 40 -15.67 -6.75 -4.09
N ASP A 41 -15.50 -5.72 -3.25
CA ASP A 41 -15.76 -4.33 -3.64
C ASP A 41 -14.77 -3.85 -4.72
N ILE A 42 -13.48 -4.20 -4.59
CA ILE A 42 -12.44 -3.94 -5.60
C ILE A 42 -12.84 -4.54 -6.95
N LYS A 43 -13.30 -5.79 -6.98
CA LYS A 43 -13.76 -6.47 -8.20
C LYS A 43 -14.99 -5.77 -8.80
N ARG A 44 -16.00 -5.48 -7.98
CA ARG A 44 -17.23 -4.78 -8.43
C ARG A 44 -16.95 -3.41 -9.04
N LYS A 45 -15.91 -2.73 -8.58
CA LYS A 45 -15.47 -1.43 -9.09
C LYS A 45 -14.46 -1.53 -10.25
N GLY A 46 -14.13 -2.74 -10.70
CA GLY A 46 -13.19 -3.00 -11.79
C GLY A 46 -11.75 -2.59 -11.48
N LEU A 47 -11.36 -2.61 -10.20
CA LEU A 47 -10.05 -2.16 -9.72
C LEU A 47 -9.03 -3.30 -9.57
N GLU A 48 -9.43 -4.54 -9.84
CA GLU A 48 -8.61 -5.77 -9.72
C GLU A 48 -7.35 -5.78 -10.61
N GLY A 49 -7.35 -5.02 -11.72
CA GLY A 49 -6.17 -4.86 -12.56
C GLY A 49 -5.16 -3.81 -12.07
N VAL A 50 -5.49 -3.05 -11.02
CA VAL A 50 -4.64 -1.96 -10.50
C VAL A 50 -4.39 -2.01 -9.00
N VAL A 51 -5.21 -2.72 -8.23
CA VAL A 51 -5.02 -2.94 -6.79
C VAL A 51 -4.49 -4.36 -6.59
N PHE A 52 -3.29 -4.45 -6.03
CA PHE A 52 -2.56 -5.71 -5.88
C PHE A 52 -2.73 -6.29 -4.48
N ASP A 53 -2.97 -5.44 -3.49
CA ASP A 53 -3.11 -5.85 -2.11
C ASP A 53 -3.74 -4.76 -1.23
N ALA A 54 -4.09 -5.16 -0.01
CA ALA A 54 -4.67 -4.30 1.01
C ALA A 54 -4.24 -4.68 2.43
N ILE A 55 -3.92 -3.67 3.25
CA ILE A 55 -3.67 -3.80 4.69
C ILE A 55 -4.73 -2.98 5.44
N GLY A 56 -5.69 -3.65 6.07
CA GLY A 56 -6.69 -3.00 6.90
C GLY A 56 -6.10 -2.53 8.23
N LEU A 57 -6.41 -1.32 8.68
CA LEU A 57 -5.77 -0.68 9.83
C LEU A 57 -6.68 -0.57 11.07
N GLN A 58 -7.81 -1.27 11.06
CA GLN A 58 -8.87 -1.19 12.08
C GLN A 58 -8.42 -1.51 13.51
N ASP A 59 -7.37 -2.32 13.66
CA ASP A 59 -6.78 -2.79 14.91
C ASP A 59 -5.57 -1.95 15.37
N LEU A 60 -5.16 -0.94 14.58
CA LEU A 60 -3.99 -0.13 14.88
C LEU A 60 -4.34 1.13 15.69
N GLY A 61 -5.57 1.62 15.62
CA GLY A 61 -6.08 2.70 16.47
C GLY A 61 -6.53 2.18 17.84
N ALA A 62 -6.74 3.09 18.79
CA ALA A 62 -7.59 2.74 19.93
C ALA A 62 -8.95 2.31 19.37
N GLN A 63 -9.47 1.16 19.81
CA GLN A 63 -10.82 0.74 19.47
C GLN A 63 -11.77 1.88 19.83
N HIS A 64 -12.21 2.68 18.86
CA HIS A 64 -13.22 3.68 19.12
C HIS A 64 -14.53 2.94 19.43
N GLN A 65 -14.83 2.80 20.72
CA GLN A 65 -16.15 3.21 21.14
C GLN A 65 -16.30 4.68 20.75
N ALA A 66 -17.38 4.95 20.02
CA ALA A 66 -17.75 6.25 19.50
C ALA A 66 -17.88 7.27 20.63
N GLN A 67 -16.86 8.08 20.85
CA GLN A 67 -16.94 9.29 21.66
C GLN A 67 -16.13 10.38 20.97
N ASP A 68 -16.68 10.88 19.87
CA ASP A 68 -16.49 12.26 19.44
C ASP A 68 -17.72 12.66 18.62
N GLY A 69 -18.30 13.81 18.97
CA GLY A 69 -19.61 14.31 18.53
C GLY A 69 -19.76 14.61 17.04
N HIS A 70 -18.83 14.18 16.19
CA HIS A 70 -18.99 14.16 14.74
C HIS A 70 -19.42 12.78 14.26
N ARG A 71 -20.68 12.43 14.53
CA ARG A 71 -21.54 11.56 13.68
C ARG A 71 -20.80 10.46 12.90
N ASN A 72 -19.94 9.64 13.51
CA ASN A 72 -19.39 8.45 12.83
C ASN A 72 -20.46 7.35 12.87
N LYS A 73 -21.52 7.52 12.08
CA LYS A 73 -22.60 6.57 11.90
C LYS A 73 -22.30 5.47 10.88
N ASN A 74 -21.09 5.40 10.30
CA ASN A 74 -20.87 4.57 9.12
C ASN A 74 -19.85 3.43 9.29
N GLY A 75 -19.24 3.28 10.47
CA GLY A 75 -18.31 2.18 10.75
C GLY A 75 -17.17 2.07 9.74
N ALA A 76 -16.76 3.15 9.06
CA ALA A 76 -15.67 3.06 8.09
C ALA A 76 -14.32 2.92 8.81
N TYR A 77 -13.38 2.21 8.18
CA TYR A 77 -12.02 2.01 8.67
C TYR A 77 -10.99 2.33 7.60
N LEU A 78 -9.78 2.62 8.03
CA LEU A 78 -8.68 2.94 7.13
C LEU A 78 -8.05 1.67 6.57
N VAL A 79 -7.68 1.73 5.29
CA VAL A 79 -6.99 0.67 4.57
C VAL A 79 -5.87 1.27 3.75
N ASP A 80 -4.69 0.65 3.80
CA ASP A 80 -3.61 0.92 2.86
C ASP A 80 -3.67 -0.06 1.69
N LEU A 81 -3.81 0.46 0.48
CA LEU A 81 -3.82 -0.32 -0.74
C LEU A 81 -2.46 -0.26 -1.43
N ALA A 82 -2.01 -1.39 -1.98
CA ALA A 82 -0.90 -1.45 -2.92
C ALA A 82 -1.46 -1.23 -4.34
N VAL A 83 -1.20 -0.07 -4.94
CA VAL A 83 -1.87 0.36 -6.18
C VAL A 83 -0.85 0.70 -7.26
N LEU A 84 -1.06 0.24 -8.49
CA LEU A 84 -0.29 0.71 -9.65
C LEU A 84 -0.42 2.22 -9.80
N GLU A 85 0.68 2.90 -10.14
CA GLU A 85 0.69 4.35 -10.36
C GLU A 85 -0.44 4.81 -11.30
N THR A 86 -0.64 4.10 -12.41
CA THR A 86 -1.70 4.37 -13.41
C THR A 86 -3.13 4.17 -12.87
N GLY A 87 -3.29 3.48 -11.74
CA GLY A 87 -4.57 3.18 -11.11
C GLY A 87 -4.96 4.11 -9.96
N ILE A 88 -4.05 4.97 -9.48
CA ILE A 88 -4.28 5.82 -8.30
C ILE A 88 -5.54 6.68 -8.47
N SER A 89 -5.67 7.40 -9.58
CA SER A 89 -6.83 8.24 -9.85
C SER A 89 -8.15 7.45 -9.89
N ARG A 90 -8.12 6.20 -10.36
CA ARG A 90 -9.30 5.33 -10.40
C ARG A 90 -9.71 4.87 -9.00
N VAL A 91 -8.74 4.54 -8.14
CA VAL A 91 -8.98 4.21 -6.73
C VAL A 91 -9.57 5.42 -6.00
N TRP A 92 -8.99 6.61 -6.19
CA TRP A 92 -9.47 7.86 -5.61
C TRP A 92 -10.86 8.28 -6.08
N GLY A 93 -11.24 7.98 -7.33
CA GLY A 93 -12.61 8.20 -7.81
C GLY A 93 -13.65 7.25 -7.22
N ASN A 94 -13.23 6.15 -6.60
CA ASN A 94 -14.10 5.06 -6.14
C ASN A 94 -14.19 4.90 -4.63
N TYR A 95 -13.28 5.51 -3.90
CA TYR A 95 -13.19 5.45 -2.45
C TYR A 95 -12.99 6.83 -1.86
N ARG A 96 -13.44 7.03 -0.62
CA ARG A 96 -13.19 8.27 0.09
C ARG A 96 -11.71 8.35 0.46
N ILE A 97 -11.06 9.39 -0.05
CA ILE A 97 -9.68 9.74 0.31
C ILE A 97 -9.68 10.38 1.71
N PRO A 98 -8.73 10.05 2.58
CA PRO A 98 -8.60 10.73 3.86
C PRO A 98 -8.23 12.20 3.71
N GLU A 99 -8.78 13.06 4.55
CA GLU A 99 -8.47 14.51 4.62
C GLU A 99 -7.18 14.79 5.42
N PHE A 100 -6.29 13.81 5.52
CA PHE A 100 -5.02 13.88 6.23
C PHE A 100 -3.94 13.15 5.44
N ILE A 101 -2.67 13.50 5.69
CA ILE A 101 -1.52 12.82 5.10
C ILE A 101 -1.23 11.55 5.92
N PRO A 102 -1.26 10.35 5.32
CA PRO A 102 -0.91 9.11 6.03
C PRO A 102 0.46 9.21 6.69
N LEU A 103 0.60 8.65 7.90
CA LEU A 103 1.83 8.66 8.70
C LEU A 103 2.28 10.07 9.15
N SER A 104 1.47 11.12 8.94
CA SER A 104 1.77 12.46 9.46
C SER A 104 1.36 12.60 10.93
N SER A 105 1.77 13.70 11.58
CA SER A 105 1.30 14.04 12.93
C SER A 105 -0.22 14.15 13.05
N ASN A 106 -0.92 14.42 11.95
CA ASN A 106 -2.37 14.57 11.91
C ASN A 106 -3.09 13.25 11.55
N ASP A 107 -2.35 12.15 11.39
CA ASP A 107 -2.96 10.85 11.16
C ASP A 107 -3.80 10.44 12.37
N PRO A 108 -5.11 10.17 12.21
CA PRO A 108 -5.97 9.83 13.32
C PRO A 108 -5.52 8.56 14.06
N ILE A 109 -4.88 7.60 13.37
CA ILE A 109 -4.37 6.40 14.05
C ILE A 109 -3.22 6.76 14.99
N ILE A 110 -2.36 7.72 14.60
CA ILE A 110 -1.30 8.24 15.49
C ILE A 110 -1.95 8.97 16.66
N LEU A 111 -2.88 9.88 16.42
CA LEU A 111 -3.49 10.69 17.46
C LEU A 111 -4.23 9.85 18.52
N GLN A 112 -4.79 8.71 18.11
CA GLN A 112 -5.51 7.76 18.98
C GLN A 112 -4.60 6.80 19.77
N GLN A 113 -3.27 6.85 19.61
CA GLN A 113 -2.39 6.00 20.41
C GLN A 113 -2.47 6.38 21.91
N PRO A 114 -2.41 5.39 22.83
CA PRO A 114 -2.68 5.57 24.26
C PRO A 114 -1.54 6.25 25.06
N VAL A 115 -0.59 6.89 24.38
CA VAL A 115 0.57 7.56 24.99
C VAL A 115 0.43 9.08 24.81
N GLU A 116 0.95 9.88 25.73
CA GLU A 116 0.67 11.34 25.72
C GLU A 116 1.47 12.09 24.65
N ASP A 117 2.78 11.90 24.61
CA ASP A 117 3.70 12.58 23.70
C ASP A 117 3.50 12.14 22.25
N LEU A 118 3.46 13.10 21.32
CA LEU A 118 3.27 12.88 19.89
C LEU A 118 4.36 12.00 19.27
N ASN A 119 5.61 12.13 19.68
CA ASN A 119 6.69 11.31 19.12
C ASN A 119 6.55 9.85 19.57
N SER A 120 6.19 9.62 20.83
CA SER A 120 5.84 8.31 21.37
C SER A 120 4.61 7.73 20.69
N LYS A 121 3.58 8.56 20.38
CA LYS A 121 2.40 8.13 19.61
C LYS A 121 2.81 7.65 18.22
N LYS A 122 3.65 8.42 17.52
CA LYS A 122 4.17 8.03 16.21
C LYS A 122 4.98 6.74 16.29
N ALA A 123 5.90 6.65 17.24
CA ALA A 123 6.74 5.47 17.42
C ALA A 123 5.89 4.21 17.67
N LEU A 124 4.92 4.28 18.58
CA LEU A 124 4.02 3.17 18.88
C LEU A 124 3.17 2.78 17.65
N TYR A 125 2.64 3.76 16.92
CA TYR A 125 1.89 3.48 15.69
C TYR A 125 2.78 2.83 14.62
N TYR A 126 3.95 3.39 14.33
CA TYR A 126 4.86 2.84 13.33
C TYR A 126 5.31 1.43 13.69
N GLN A 127 5.59 1.15 14.96
CA GLN A 127 5.95 -0.19 15.41
C GLN A 127 4.80 -1.18 15.14
N ARG A 128 3.56 -0.82 15.51
CA ARG A 128 2.37 -1.65 15.28
C ARG A 128 2.09 -1.86 13.80
N LEU A 129 2.20 -0.79 13.00
CA LEU A 129 2.02 -0.84 11.55
C LEU A 129 3.09 -1.73 10.89
N HIS A 130 4.35 -1.62 11.31
CA HIS A 130 5.45 -2.45 10.83
C HIS A 130 5.18 -3.93 11.14
N SER A 131 4.84 -4.26 12.39
CA SER A 131 4.49 -5.64 12.78
C SER A 131 3.31 -6.18 11.98
N LYS A 132 2.27 -5.36 11.77
CA LYS A 132 1.12 -5.75 10.96
C LYS A 132 1.48 -6.00 9.51
N CYS A 133 2.21 -5.08 8.89
CA CYS A 133 2.66 -5.20 7.50
C CYS A 133 3.50 -6.47 7.32
N LEU A 134 4.42 -6.75 8.24
CA LEU A 134 5.24 -7.96 8.23
C LEU A 134 4.39 -9.23 8.38
N GLN A 135 3.37 -9.22 9.24
CA GLN A 135 2.46 -10.35 9.40
C GLN A 135 1.66 -10.60 8.12
N GLU A 136 1.08 -9.56 7.53
CA GLU A 136 0.32 -9.65 6.29
C GLU A 136 1.20 -10.16 5.14
N TYR A 137 2.43 -9.67 5.05
CA TYR A 137 3.40 -10.12 4.06
C TYR A 137 3.71 -11.62 4.19
N LYS A 138 4.02 -12.08 5.41
CA LYS A 138 4.27 -13.51 5.69
C LYS A 138 3.08 -14.39 5.33
N LYS A 139 1.85 -13.96 5.65
CA LYS A 139 0.62 -14.69 5.27
C LYS A 139 0.53 -14.89 3.75
N ARG A 140 0.88 -13.86 2.98
CA ARG A 140 0.84 -13.91 1.51
C ARG A 140 1.93 -14.78 0.92
N GLN A 141 3.14 -14.73 1.49
CA GLN A 141 4.22 -15.64 1.11
C GLN A 141 3.82 -17.11 1.35
N GLN A 142 3.28 -17.41 2.53
CA GLN A 142 2.81 -18.75 2.88
C GLN A 142 1.66 -19.23 1.98
N LEU A 143 0.70 -18.34 1.67
CA LEU A 143 -0.39 -18.67 0.76
C LEU A 143 0.11 -18.96 -0.66
N ALA A 144 1.04 -18.14 -1.16
CA ALA A 144 1.64 -18.33 -2.48
C ALA A 144 2.38 -19.67 -2.57
N GLU A 145 3.18 -20.01 -1.55
CA GLU A 145 3.86 -21.30 -1.42
C GLU A 145 2.86 -22.47 -1.39
N ALA A 146 1.84 -22.37 -0.54
CA ALA A 146 0.81 -23.42 -0.42
C ALA A 146 0.01 -23.65 -1.71
N LEU A 147 -0.19 -22.60 -2.51
CA LEU A 147 -0.89 -22.65 -3.79
C LEU A 147 0.06 -22.90 -4.99
N GLY A 148 1.35 -23.07 -4.75
CA GLY A 148 2.34 -23.40 -5.78
C GLY A 148 2.62 -22.26 -6.78
N TYR A 149 2.38 -21.00 -6.41
CA TYR A 149 2.73 -19.84 -7.25
C TYR A 149 3.74 -18.92 -6.58
N ALA A 150 4.51 -18.21 -7.40
CA ALA A 150 5.43 -17.18 -6.90
C ALA A 150 4.67 -15.87 -6.65
N MET A 151 4.88 -15.28 -5.47
CA MET A 151 4.42 -13.92 -5.20
C MET A 151 5.05 -12.95 -6.21
N GLN A 152 4.22 -12.09 -6.79
CA GLN A 152 4.64 -11.15 -7.83
C GLN A 152 5.76 -10.24 -7.33
N GLY A 153 6.80 -10.04 -8.16
CA GLY A 153 7.97 -9.23 -7.80
C GLY A 153 7.61 -7.80 -7.40
N THR A 154 6.70 -7.16 -8.14
CA THR A 154 6.22 -5.80 -7.85
C THR A 154 5.53 -5.70 -6.49
N LEU A 155 4.76 -6.71 -6.09
CA LEU A 155 4.11 -6.74 -4.77
C LEU A 155 5.12 -7.00 -3.65
N ARG A 156 6.11 -7.84 -3.88
CA ARG A 156 7.25 -8.02 -2.97
C ARG A 156 8.01 -6.71 -2.75
N ASP A 157 8.37 -6.04 -3.83
CA ASP A 157 9.10 -4.75 -3.79
C ASP A 157 8.29 -3.69 -3.04
N TRP A 158 6.97 -3.69 -3.18
CA TRP A 158 6.08 -2.81 -2.42
C TRP A 158 6.13 -3.11 -0.92
N TYR A 159 6.05 -4.37 -0.52
CA TYR A 159 6.14 -4.76 0.89
C TYR A 159 7.48 -4.36 1.50
N ASP A 160 8.58 -4.67 0.80
CA ASP A 160 9.93 -4.38 1.27
C ASP A 160 10.13 -2.85 1.39
N GLY A 161 9.70 -2.08 0.38
CA GLY A 161 9.74 -0.63 0.40
C GLY A 161 8.86 -0.02 1.49
N TYR A 162 7.66 -0.56 1.71
CA TYR A 162 6.74 -0.04 2.73
C TYR A 162 7.27 -0.31 4.15
N LEU A 163 7.78 -1.52 4.41
CA LEU A 163 8.43 -1.86 5.67
C LEU A 163 9.66 -0.98 5.92
N GLN A 164 10.47 -0.74 4.88
CA GLN A 164 11.64 0.12 4.97
C GLN A 164 11.27 1.57 5.30
N ASP A 165 10.25 2.14 4.66
CA ASP A 165 9.77 3.51 4.97
C ASP A 165 9.32 3.61 6.44
N ILE A 166 8.49 2.68 6.91
CA ILE A 166 8.04 2.66 8.30
C ILE A 166 9.22 2.53 9.27
N GLY A 167 10.16 1.61 8.97
CA GLY A 167 11.36 1.39 9.78
C GLY A 167 12.29 2.61 9.81
N ASN A 168 12.41 3.35 8.71
CA ASN A 168 13.19 4.59 8.67
C ASN A 168 12.56 5.67 9.54
N ARG A 169 11.23 5.83 9.49
CA ARG A 169 10.50 6.78 10.35
C ARG A 169 10.64 6.47 11.83
N LEU A 170 10.69 5.19 12.21
CA LEU A 170 10.99 4.76 13.59
C LEU A 170 12.40 5.21 14.02
N LYS A 171 13.40 5.00 13.15
CA LYS A 171 14.78 5.40 13.40
C LYS A 171 14.95 6.92 13.53
N GLU A 172 14.24 7.69 12.71
CA GLU A 172 14.22 9.15 12.79
C GLU A 172 13.69 9.66 14.14
N LEU A 173 12.82 8.89 14.80
CA LEU A 173 12.33 9.17 16.14
C LEU A 173 13.27 8.66 17.26
N GLY A 174 14.40 8.03 16.92
CA GLY A 174 15.36 7.47 17.87
C GLY A 174 15.06 6.05 18.36
N TYR A 175 14.08 5.37 17.75
CA TYR A 175 13.70 4.00 18.10
C TYR A 175 14.39 2.99 17.17
N ARG A 176 14.64 1.77 17.67
CA ARG A 176 15.30 0.68 16.92
C ARG A 176 14.32 -0.44 16.57
#